data_AF-A0A496UNW6-F1
#
_entry.id   AF-A0A496UNW6-F1
#
_cell.length_a   1.000
_cell.length_b   1.000
_cell.length_c   1.000
_cell.angle_alpha   90.00
_cell.angle_beta   90.00
_cell.angle_gamma   90.00
#
_symmetry.space_group_name_H-M   'P 1'
#
loop_
_entity.id
_entity.type
_entity.pdbx_description
1 polymer ?
#
loop_
_entity_poly.entity_id
_entity_poly.type
_entity_poly.pdbx_seq_one_letter_code
_entity_poly.pdbx_strand_id
1 'polypeptide(L)'
;MGYLGKKMMSESRFNPYLTAAVGQVDWELTKEGRGSEVVVLDRYELKGKDMSFTFGLGTEYQFSPAIALEVEWLWRFFATEDETKWPDTENDWKDTMAWSLAAGATIGFW
;
A
#
# COMPACT_ATOMS: atom_id res chain seq x y z
N MET A 1 2.89 -3.95 13.64
CA MET A 1 4.16 -4.40 13.05
C MET A 1 4.78 -5.47 13.93
N GLY A 2 5.07 -6.66 13.39
CA GLY A 2 5.74 -7.73 14.12
C GLY A 2 7.24 -7.73 13.80
N TYR A 3 8.08 -7.25 14.73
CA TYR A 3 9.54 -7.30 14.57
C TYR A 3 10.05 -8.72 14.83
N LEU A 4 10.50 -9.41 13.78
CA LEU A 4 11.13 -10.74 13.88
C LEU A 4 12.65 -10.64 14.11
N GLY A 5 13.28 -9.55 13.66
CA GLY A 5 14.74 -9.34 13.72
C GLY A 5 15.39 -9.59 15.08
N LYS A 6 14.93 -8.92 16.16
CA LYS A 6 15.55 -9.06 17.50
C LYS A 6 15.35 -10.43 18.16
N LYS A 7 14.36 -11.22 17.73
CA LYS A 7 14.12 -12.58 18.27
C LYS A 7 14.93 -13.66 17.55
N MET A 8 15.32 -13.43 16.30
CA MET A 8 16.06 -14.41 15.49
C MET A 8 17.55 -14.06 15.35
N MET A 9 17.93 -12.78 15.37
CA MET A 9 19.32 -12.35 15.16
C MET A 9 19.66 -11.11 16.01
N SER A 10 19.89 -11.30 17.31
CA SER A 10 20.15 -10.22 18.27
C SER A 10 21.39 -9.36 17.97
N GLU A 11 22.33 -9.86 17.17
CA GLU A 11 23.57 -9.16 16.79
C GLU A 11 23.58 -8.69 15.32
N SER A 12 22.54 -8.99 14.54
CA SER A 12 22.52 -8.65 13.12
C SER A 12 22.05 -7.22 12.89
N ARG A 13 22.75 -6.52 11.98
CA ARG A 13 22.29 -5.22 11.45
C ARG A 13 21.13 -5.35 10.46
N PHE A 14 20.81 -6.58 10.04
CA PHE A 14 19.66 -6.89 9.20
C PHE A 14 18.47 -7.30 10.06
N ASN A 15 17.39 -6.53 9.93
CA ASN A 15 16.16 -6.70 10.69
C ASN A 15 15.00 -7.01 9.73
N PRO A 16 14.80 -8.28 9.35
CA PRO A 16 13.63 -8.65 8.57
C PRO A 16 12.35 -8.52 9.41
N TYR A 17 11.27 -8.11 8.76
CA TYR A 17 9.96 -7.99 9.39
C TYR A 17 8.85 -8.38 8.41
N LEU A 18 7.69 -8.69 9.00
CA LEU A 18 6.45 -8.89 8.28
C LEU A 18 5.49 -7.75 8.63
N THR A 19 4.79 -7.27 7.62
CA THR A 19 3.77 -6.23 7.77
C THR A 19 2.43 -6.76 7.29
N ALA A 20 1.38 -6.36 8.01
CA ALA A 20 0.00 -6.59 7.63
C ALA A 20 -0.80 -5.37 8.08
N ALA A 21 -1.66 -4.86 7.20
CA ALA A 21 -2.49 -3.70 7.47
C ALA A 21 -3.86 -3.86 6.79
N VAL A 22 -4.88 -3.29 7.43
CA VAL A 22 -6.20 -3.07 6.84
C VAL A 22 -6.51 -1.59 6.94
N GLY A 23 -7.05 -1.00 5.88
CA GLY A 23 -7.31 0.44 5.83
C GLY A 23 -8.20 0.82 4.67
N GLN A 24 -8.70 2.05 4.67
CA GLN A 24 -9.49 2.57 3.55
C GLN A 24 -8.61 3.36 2.59
N VAL A 25 -8.88 3.25 1.29
CA VAL A 25 -8.18 3.99 0.24
C VAL A 25 -9.20 4.67 -0.66
N ASP A 26 -9.05 5.97 -0.85
CA ASP A 26 -9.82 6.74 -1.82
C ASP A 26 -9.22 6.54 -3.22
N TRP A 27 -10.07 6.44 -4.25
CA TRP A 27 -9.64 6.36 -5.64
C TRP A 27 -10.47 7.25 -6.56
N GLU A 28 -9.87 7.62 -7.68
CA GLU A 28 -10.49 8.41 -8.74
C GLU A 28 -10.32 7.71 -10.09
N LEU A 29 -11.32 7.83 -10.96
CA LEU A 29 -11.23 7.26 -12.30
C LEU A 29 -10.47 8.18 -13.25
N THR A 30 -9.50 7.59 -13.96
CA THR A 30 -8.73 8.25 -15.01
C THR A 30 -9.01 7.60 -16.38
N LYS A 31 -8.50 8.19 -17.47
CA LYS A 31 -8.63 7.68 -18.85
C LYS A 31 -7.96 6.32 -19.03
N GLU A 32 -7.03 5.96 -18.17
CA GLU A 32 -6.26 4.72 -18.20
C GLU A 32 -6.73 3.69 -17.15
N GLY A 33 -7.76 4.01 -16.37
CA GLY A 33 -8.25 3.20 -15.24
C GLY A 33 -8.14 3.92 -13.90
N ARG A 34 -8.09 3.19 -12.77
CA ARG A 34 -7.95 3.79 -11.42
C ARG A 34 -6.59 4.50 -11.29
N GLY A 35 -6.61 5.73 -10.79
CA GLY A 35 -5.40 6.55 -10.59
C GLY A 35 -5.67 7.76 -9.71
N SER A 36 -4.70 8.66 -9.60
CA SER A 36 -4.75 9.82 -8.70
C SER A 36 -5.13 11.15 -9.39
N GLU A 37 -5.54 11.11 -10.66
CA GLU A 37 -5.90 12.30 -11.44
C GLU A 37 -7.30 12.15 -12.04
N VAL A 38 -8.29 12.89 -11.52
CA VAL A 38 -9.69 12.82 -11.97
C VAL A 38 -9.84 13.06 -13.47
N VAL A 39 -10.58 12.16 -14.13
CA VAL A 39 -11.13 12.41 -15.47
C VAL A 39 -12.62 12.71 -15.35
N VAL A 40 -13.00 13.91 -15.79
CA VAL A 40 -14.40 14.33 -15.85
C VAL A 40 -15.02 13.78 -17.12
N LEU A 41 -15.80 12.70 -16.99
CA LEU A 41 -16.72 12.23 -18.03
C LEU A 41 -18.12 12.75 -17.69
N ASP A 42 -18.77 13.44 -18.63
CA ASP A 42 -20.16 13.91 -18.51
C ASP A 42 -20.54 14.64 -17.21
N ARG A 43 -19.64 15.51 -16.71
CA ARG A 43 -19.84 16.42 -15.55
C ARG A 43 -19.93 15.73 -14.18
N TYR A 44 -19.61 14.44 -14.07
CA TYR A 44 -19.53 13.75 -12.78
C TYR A 44 -18.09 13.28 -12.53
N GLU A 45 -17.52 13.68 -11.40
CA GLU A 45 -16.27 13.11 -10.89
C GLU A 45 -16.53 11.68 -10.43
N LEU A 46 -15.84 10.71 -11.03
CA LEU A 46 -15.91 9.30 -10.61
C LEU A 46 -14.86 9.05 -9.54
N LYS A 47 -15.32 8.98 -8.29
CA LYS A 47 -14.49 8.71 -7.11
C LYS A 47 -15.19 7.72 -6.18
N GLY A 48 -14.41 6.90 -5.48
CA GLY A 48 -14.92 5.86 -4.59
C GLY A 48 -13.96 5.53 -3.46
N LYS A 49 -14.38 4.58 -2.62
CA LYS A 49 -13.59 4.08 -1.49
C LYS A 49 -13.46 2.57 -1.60
N ASP A 50 -12.27 2.08 -1.32
CA ASP A 50 -12.00 0.65 -1.22
C ASP A 50 -11.52 0.31 0.19
N MET A 51 -11.93 -0.86 0.67
CA MET A 51 -11.29 -1.51 1.79
C MET A 51 -10.02 -2.21 1.30
N SER A 52 -8.87 -1.78 1.79
CA SER A 52 -7.57 -2.34 1.45
C SER A 52 -7.10 -3.35 2.51
N PHE A 53 -6.56 -4.46 2.03
CA PHE A 53 -5.85 -5.47 2.82
C PHE A 53 -4.43 -5.57 2.27
N THR A 54 -3.45 -5.25 3.10
CA THR A 54 -2.04 -5.24 2.73
C THR A 54 -1.29 -6.28 3.53
N PHE A 55 -0.45 -7.04 2.84
CA PHE A 55 0.52 -7.96 3.44
C PHE A 55 1.87 -7.73 2.79
N GLY A 56 2.93 -7.84 3.56
CA GLY A 56 4.25 -7.68 2.98
C GLY A 56 5.37 -8.15 3.87
N LEU A 57 6.54 -8.14 3.25
CA LEU A 57 7.80 -8.47 3.86
C LEU A 57 8.75 -7.31 3.62
N GLY A 58 9.52 -6.97 4.64
CA GLY A 58 10.52 -5.93 4.53
C GLY A 58 11.75 -6.27 5.34
N THR A 59 12.77 -5.45 5.16
CA THR A 59 14.00 -5.55 5.93
C THR A 59 14.57 -4.17 6.14
N GLU A 60 15.05 -3.94 7.36
CA GLU A 60 15.85 -2.76 7.67
C GLU A 60 17.31 -3.16 7.84
N TYR A 61 18.21 -2.40 7.22
CA TYR A 61 19.64 -2.49 7.42
C TYR A 61 20.14 -1.29 8.20
N GLN A 62 20.68 -1.53 9.40
CA GLN A 62 21.30 -0.48 10.19
C GLN A 62 22.68 -0.14 9.63
N PHE A 63 22.76 0.95 8.87
CA PHE A 63 24.02 1.44 8.31
C PHE A 63 24.90 2.08 9.40
N SER A 64 24.29 2.88 10.28
CA SER A 64 24.93 3.51 11.44
C SER A 64 23.95 3.67 12.60
N PRO A 65 24.39 4.11 13.80
CA PRO A 65 23.45 4.42 14.89
C PRO A 65 22.41 5.51 14.53
N ALA A 66 22.72 6.38 13.57
CA ALA A 66 21.82 7.45 13.11
C ALA A 66 21.01 7.07 11.86
N ILE A 67 21.45 6.08 11.08
CA ILE A 67 20.93 5.84 9.73
C ILE A 67 20.54 4.38 9.58
N ALA A 68 19.31 4.14 9.15
CA ALA A 68 18.81 2.85 8.70
C ALA A 68 18.33 2.95 7.26
N LEU A 69 18.56 1.91 6.47
CA LEU A 69 17.99 1.72 5.14
C LEU A 69 16.86 0.70 5.22
N GLU A 70 15.82 0.87 4.43
CA GLU A 70 14.66 0.00 4.42
C GLU A 70 14.31 -0.41 2.99
N VAL A 71 13.89 -1.66 2.82
CA VAL A 71 13.25 -2.15 1.59
C VAL A 71 12.03 -2.96 1.97
N GLU A 72 10.90 -2.71 1.32
CA GLU A 72 9.63 -3.38 1.58
C GLU A 72 8.97 -3.82 0.28
N TRP A 73 8.51 -5.07 0.23
CA TRP A 73 7.69 -5.62 -0.84
C TRP A 73 6.31 -5.96 -0.31
N LEU A 74 5.30 -5.34 -0.89
CA LEU A 74 3.92 -5.41 -0.46
C LEU A 74 3.03 -6.02 -1.55
N TRP A 75 2.12 -6.88 -1.11
CA TRP A 75 0.91 -7.25 -1.83
C TRP A 75 -0.27 -6.52 -1.22
N ARG A 76 -1.14 -5.96 -2.07
CA ARG A 76 -2.33 -5.22 -1.66
C ARG A 76 -3.54 -5.75 -2.41
N PHE A 77 -4.62 -5.97 -1.69
CA PHE A 77 -5.94 -6.28 -2.23
C PHE A 77 -6.90 -5.16 -1.88
N PHE A 78 -7.69 -4.73 -2.85
CA PHE A 78 -8.69 -3.68 -2.70
C PHE A 78 -10.07 -4.28 -2.94
N ALA A 79 -10.81 -4.46 -1.85
CA ALA A 79 -12.23 -4.82 -1.88
C ALA A 79 -13.01 -3.56 -2.22
N THR A 80 -13.64 -3.56 -3.40
CA THR A 80 -14.34 -2.37 -3.89
C THR A 80 -15.69 -2.25 -3.21
N GLU A 81 -15.90 -1.16 -2.46
CA GLU A 81 -17.23 -0.83 -1.92
C GLU A 81 -17.98 0.00 -2.95
N ASP A 82 -18.87 -0.64 -3.72
CA ASP A 82 -19.88 0.09 -4.51
C ASP A 82 -21.13 0.33 -3.65
N GLU A 83 -21.11 1.41 -2.86
CA GLU A 83 -22.27 1.82 -2.04
C GLU A 83 -23.45 2.33 -2.89
N THR A 84 -23.23 2.66 -4.16
CA THR A 84 -24.18 3.42 -4.98
C THR A 84 -24.88 2.62 -6.07
N LYS A 85 -24.46 1.39 -6.39
CA LYS A 85 -24.98 0.60 -7.52
C LYS A 85 -25.13 1.50 -8.74
N TRP A 86 -24.00 1.91 -9.31
CA TRP A 86 -24.02 2.73 -10.51
C TRP A 86 -24.85 2.02 -11.60
N PRO A 87 -25.74 2.72 -12.32
CA PRO A 87 -26.63 2.11 -13.31
C PRO A 87 -25.90 1.59 -14.55
N ASP A 88 -24.57 1.66 -14.59
CA ASP A 88 -23.74 1.13 -15.66
C ASP A 88 -23.32 -0.32 -15.36
N THR A 89 -24.18 -1.25 -15.78
CA THR A 89 -23.99 -2.70 -15.67
C THR A 89 -22.92 -3.26 -16.61
N GLU A 90 -22.31 -2.45 -17.48
CA GLU A 90 -21.26 -2.92 -18.38
C GLU A 90 -19.86 -2.84 -17.74
N ASN A 91 -19.69 -1.98 -16.73
CA ASN A 91 -18.47 -1.82 -15.96
C ASN A 91 -18.66 -2.37 -14.54
N ASP A 92 -18.77 -3.69 -14.40
CA ASP A 92 -18.63 -4.35 -13.09
C ASP A 92 -17.25 -4.00 -12.51
N TRP A 93 -17.22 -3.08 -11.55
CA TRP A 93 -15.99 -2.73 -10.84
C TRP A 93 -15.60 -3.91 -9.95
N LYS A 94 -14.49 -4.56 -10.30
CA LYS A 94 -14.00 -5.76 -9.63
C LYS A 94 -12.96 -5.39 -8.59
N ASP A 95 -12.84 -6.24 -7.58
CA ASP A 95 -11.73 -6.20 -6.65
C ASP A 95 -10.39 -6.20 -7.40
N THR A 96 -9.45 -5.39 -6.92
CA THR A 96 -8.14 -5.23 -7.58
C THR A 96 -7.01 -5.70 -6.67
N MET A 97 -5.89 -6.04 -7.30
CA MET A 97 -4.66 -6.42 -6.62
C MET A 97 -3.50 -5.60 -7.15
N ALA A 98 -2.59 -5.19 -6.27
CA ALA A 98 -1.37 -4.49 -6.64
C ALA A 98 -0.16 -5.03 -5.88
N TRP A 99 0.99 -4.99 -6.54
CA TRP A 99 2.29 -5.20 -5.93
C TRP A 99 3.00 -3.86 -5.83
N SER A 100 3.63 -3.59 -4.69
CA SER A 100 4.40 -2.37 -4.47
C SER A 100 5.77 -2.72 -3.90
N LEU A 101 6.80 -2.11 -4.46
CA LEU A 101 8.15 -2.16 -3.93
C LEU A 101 8.52 -0.75 -3.47
N ALA A 102 8.93 -0.63 -2.22
CA ALA A 102 9.40 0.61 -1.63
C ALA A 102 10.83 0.44 -1.10
N ALA A 103 11.61 1.51 -1.19
CA ALA A 103 12.93 1.59 -0.57
C ALA A 103 13.08 2.98 0.05
N GLY A 104 13.73 3.05 1.22
CA GLY A 104 13.83 4.27 1.99
C GLY A 104 15.05 4.32 2.89
N ALA A 105 15.22 5.46 3.55
CA ALA A 105 16.22 5.67 4.57
C ALA A 105 15.64 6.50 5.72
N THR A 106 15.94 6.11 6.95
CA THR A 106 15.57 6.82 8.16
C THR A 106 16.82 7.44 8.76
N ILE A 107 16.76 8.74 9.06
CA ILE A 107 17.85 9.51 9.68
C ILE A 107 17.36 10.04 11.02
N GLY A 108 17.99 9.60 12.12
CA GLY A 108 17.74 10.11 13.46
C GLY A 108 18.52 11.39 13.72
N PHE A 109 17.84 12.41 14.24
CA PHE A 109 18.45 13.65 14.74
C PHE A 109 18.35 13.66 16.26
N TRP A 110 19.46 13.95 16.94
CA TRP A 110 19.55 14.10 18.39
C TRP A 110 20.17 15.45 18.76
#